data_AF-A0A0J9WE04-F1
#
_entry.id   AF-A0A0J9WE04-F1
#
_cell.length_a   1.000
_cell.length_b   1.000
_cell.length_c   1.000
_cell.angle_alpha   90.00
_cell.angle_beta   90.00
_cell.angle_gamma   90.00
#
_symmetry.space_group_name_H-M   'P 1'
#
loop_
_entity.id
_entity.type
_entity.pdbx_description
1 polymer ?
#
loop_
_entity_poly.entity_id
_entity_poly.type
_entity_poly.pdbx_seq_one_letter_code
_entity_poly.pdbx_strand_id
1 'polypeptide(L)'
;MNKEHILFDSFPLTFLSDEVDCSNFEDEQERTYRERIAQMTEELKSLRMEITEKHSIRSMLEEKVAMLQNEEQTKQNNLKYVLNFCDKQMYERELGNFHNHLEQLRKQIQNSNCKIKLLIEKEFKVRKQLQLRYMKLYDLLNERVRYILGDYVKHRKCACAIFAYRQEGQR
;
A
#
# COMPACT_ATOMS: atom_id res chain seq x y z
N MET A 1 6.19 -8.72 -21.25
CA MET A 1 5.68 -8.89 -19.88
C MET A 1 4.28 -9.45 -19.99
N ASN A 2 4.09 -10.71 -19.58
CA ASN A 2 2.80 -11.38 -19.64
C ASN A 2 1.85 -10.69 -18.67
N LYS A 3 0.79 -10.07 -19.21
CA LYS A 3 -0.33 -9.62 -18.40
C LYS A 3 -0.94 -10.88 -17.80
N GLU A 4 -0.89 -11.04 -16.49
CA GLU A 4 -1.68 -12.06 -15.79
C GLU A 4 -3.14 -11.72 -16.08
N HIS A 5 -3.71 -12.38 -17.08
CA HIS A 5 -5.13 -12.30 -17.38
C HIS A 5 -5.88 -12.80 -16.15
N ILE A 6 -6.61 -11.91 -15.51
CA ILE A 6 -7.60 -12.30 -14.51
C ILE A 6 -8.54 -13.28 -15.22
N LEU A 7 -8.74 -14.47 -14.65
CA LEU A 7 -9.49 -15.61 -15.21
C LEU A 7 -10.95 -15.33 -15.65
N PHE A 8 -11.40 -14.08 -15.64
CA PHE A 8 -12.72 -13.61 -16.02
C PHE A 8 -12.72 -12.63 -17.21
N ASP A 9 -11.59 -12.44 -17.90
CA ASP A 9 -11.52 -11.51 -19.04
C ASP A 9 -12.37 -11.94 -20.25
N SER A 10 -12.75 -13.22 -20.32
CA SER A 10 -13.46 -13.81 -21.45
C SER A 10 -14.75 -14.54 -21.02
N PHE A 11 -15.59 -13.89 -20.21
CA PHE A 11 -16.99 -14.34 -20.08
C PHE A 11 -17.79 -13.73 -21.25
N PRO A 12 -18.26 -14.51 -22.23
CA PRO A 12 -19.09 -13.98 -23.31
C PRO A 12 -20.45 -13.60 -22.71
N LEU A 13 -20.77 -12.31 -22.68
CA LEU A 13 -22.05 -11.81 -22.17
C LEU A 13 -23.21 -12.00 -23.17
N THR A 14 -22.95 -12.43 -24.39
CA THR A 14 -23.99 -12.58 -25.43
C THR A 14 -24.45 -14.03 -25.57
N PHE A 15 -25.23 -14.51 -24.60
CA PHE A 15 -26.11 -15.66 -24.85
C PHE A 15 -27.31 -15.14 -25.65
N LEU A 16 -27.35 -15.46 -26.96
CA LEU A 16 -28.44 -15.31 -27.94
C LEU A 16 -28.22 -14.22 -29.01
N SER A 17 -27.54 -14.59 -30.09
CA SER A 17 -28.09 -14.54 -31.46
C SER A 17 -27.03 -14.99 -32.47
N ASP A 18 -27.41 -15.81 -33.44
CA ASP A 18 -26.57 -16.17 -34.60
C ASP A 18 -26.33 -14.97 -35.55
N GLU A 19 -26.84 -13.78 -35.21
CA GLU A 19 -26.82 -12.57 -36.05
C GLU A 19 -26.03 -11.40 -35.45
N VAL A 20 -25.50 -11.53 -34.23
CA VAL A 20 -24.60 -10.51 -33.66
C VAL A 20 -23.17 -11.00 -33.84
N ASP A 21 -22.42 -10.30 -34.69
CA ASP A 21 -20.97 -10.45 -34.81
C ASP A 21 -20.33 -10.24 -33.41
N CYS A 22 -20.14 -11.34 -32.68
CA CYS A 22 -19.59 -11.34 -31.32
C CYS A 22 -18.16 -10.78 -31.25
N SER A 23 -17.54 -10.57 -32.42
CA SER A 23 -16.25 -9.90 -32.60
C SER A 23 -16.28 -8.39 -32.37
N ASN A 24 -17.46 -7.74 -32.44
CA ASN A 24 -17.61 -6.28 -32.41
C ASN A 24 -18.53 -5.73 -31.30
N PHE A 25 -19.07 -6.57 -30.42
CA PHE A 25 -19.91 -6.10 -29.31
C PHE A 25 -19.03 -5.59 -28.15
N GLU A 26 -18.88 -4.27 -28.02
CA GLU A 26 -18.28 -3.63 -26.84
C GLU A 26 -19.37 -3.28 -25.82
N ASP A 27 -19.33 -3.94 -24.66
CA ASP A 27 -20.08 -3.50 -23.48
C ASP A 27 -19.35 -2.33 -22.82
N GLU A 28 -19.86 -1.11 -23.05
CA GLU A 28 -19.31 0.13 -22.49
C GLU A 28 -19.26 0.13 -20.95
N GLN A 29 -20.21 -0.54 -20.27
CA GLN A 29 -20.23 -0.59 -18.81
C GLN A 29 -19.16 -1.53 -18.28
N GLU A 30 -19.02 -2.72 -18.88
CA GLU A 30 -17.95 -3.66 -18.55
C GLU A 30 -16.56 -3.07 -18.84
N ARG A 31 -16.40 -2.35 -19.97
CA ARG A 31 -15.18 -1.59 -20.28
C ARG A 31 -14.89 -0.56 -19.19
N THR A 32 -15.89 0.21 -18.76
CA THR A 32 -15.75 1.21 -17.69
C THR A 32 -15.33 0.56 -16.36
N TYR A 33 -15.88 -0.61 -16.00
CA TYR A 33 -15.45 -1.34 -14.81
C TYR A 33 -14.00 -1.78 -14.91
N ARG A 34 -13.57 -2.33 -16.05
CA ARG A 34 -12.17 -2.76 -16.28
C ARG A 34 -11.19 -1.60 -16.14
N GLU A 35 -11.51 -0.45 -16.76
CA GLU A 35 -10.69 0.76 -16.68
C GLU A 35 -10.56 1.26 -15.24
N ARG A 36 -11.68 1.33 -14.49
CA ARG A 36 -11.68 1.74 -13.06
C ARG A 36 -10.91 0.77 -12.16
N ILE A 37 -11.05 -0.55 -12.39
CA ILE A 37 -10.31 -1.57 -11.66
C ILE A 37 -8.81 -1.43 -11.93
N ALA A 38 -8.41 -1.25 -13.18
CA ALA A 38 -7.00 -1.06 -13.56
C ALA A 38 -6.42 0.19 -12.89
N GLN A 39 -7.14 1.32 -12.94
CA GLN A 39 -6.73 2.55 -12.28
C GLN A 39 -6.55 2.36 -10.76
N MET A 40 -7.53 1.78 -10.07
CA MET A 40 -7.42 1.52 -8.64
C MET A 40 -6.29 0.54 -8.31
N THR A 41 -6.03 -0.45 -9.17
CA THR A 41 -4.93 -1.40 -8.97
C THR A 41 -3.58 -0.70 -9.01
N GLU A 42 -3.38 0.25 -9.94
CA GLU A 42 -2.15 1.05 -9.98
C GLU A 42 -2.02 2.01 -8.78
N GLU A 43 -3.13 2.63 -8.34
CA GLU A 43 -3.14 3.42 -7.11
C GLU A 43 -2.69 2.58 -5.89
N LEU A 44 -3.21 1.36 -5.76
CA LEU A 44 -2.85 0.45 -4.66
C LEU A 44 -1.38 0.03 -4.72
N LYS A 45 -0.84 -0.23 -5.92
CA LYS A 45 0.61 -0.51 -6.11
C LYS A 45 1.45 0.68 -5.66
N SER A 46 1.09 1.89 -6.08
CA SER A 46 1.78 3.13 -5.69
C SER A 46 1.82 3.30 -4.16
N LEU A 47 0.68 3.14 -3.49
CA LEU A 47 0.59 3.23 -2.03
C LEU A 47 1.44 2.17 -1.31
N ARG A 48 1.51 0.94 -1.86
CA ARG A 48 2.38 -0.12 -1.31
C ARG A 48 3.86 0.21 -1.45
N MET A 49 4.27 0.77 -2.58
CA MET A 49 5.64 1.24 -2.78
C MET A 49 5.97 2.36 -1.79
N GLU A 50 5.08 3.34 -1.62
CA GLU A 50 5.27 4.45 -0.69
C GLU A 50 5.45 3.97 0.77
N ILE A 51 4.67 2.97 1.21
CA ILE A 51 4.84 2.35 2.54
C ILE A 51 6.21 1.69 2.65
N THR A 52 6.65 0.98 1.62
CA THR A 52 7.93 0.26 1.59
C THR A 52 9.10 1.23 1.67
N GLU A 53 9.07 2.32 0.92
CA GLU A 53 10.08 3.39 0.96
C GLU A 53 10.16 4.03 2.35
N LYS A 54 9.01 4.39 2.93
CA LYS A 54 8.97 4.97 4.29
C LYS A 54 9.51 4.03 5.34
N HIS A 55 9.17 2.74 5.25
CA HIS A 55 9.68 1.71 6.14
C HIS A 55 11.20 1.54 6.02
N SER A 56 11.74 1.56 4.80
CA SER A 56 13.19 1.50 4.55
C SER A 56 13.92 2.69 5.18
N ILE A 57 13.43 3.92 4.95
CA ILE A 57 14.01 5.14 5.55
C ILE A 57 13.96 5.08 7.07
N ARG A 58 12.83 4.62 7.63
CA ARG A 58 12.68 4.47 9.08
C ARG A 58 13.69 3.48 9.66
N SER A 59 13.86 2.33 9.01
CA SER A 59 14.79 1.29 9.46
C SER A 59 16.23 1.78 9.47
N MET A 60 16.65 2.53 8.44
CA MET A 60 17.98 3.16 8.42
C MET A 60 18.17 4.19 9.54
N LEU A 61 17.13 4.95 9.88
CA LEU A 61 17.18 5.91 10.99
C LEU A 61 17.23 5.21 12.35
N GLU A 62 16.48 4.12 12.52
CA GLU A 62 16.51 3.30 13.74
C GLU A 62 17.90 2.68 13.95
N GLU A 63 18.53 2.17 12.90
CA GLU A 63 19.91 1.67 12.95
C GLU A 63 20.90 2.78 13.31
N LYS A 64 20.79 3.96 12.69
CA LYS A 64 21.62 5.11 13.03
C LYS A 64 21.46 5.53 14.49
N VAL A 65 20.24 5.51 15.03
CA VAL A 65 19.98 5.80 16.45
C VAL A 65 20.67 4.78 17.34
N ALA A 66 20.59 3.49 17.01
CA ALA A 66 21.27 2.44 17.78
C ALA A 66 22.80 2.64 17.80
N MET A 67 23.40 3.01 16.68
CA MET A 67 24.83 3.34 16.62
C MET A 67 25.19 4.55 17.51
N LEU A 68 24.39 5.63 17.43
CA LEU A 68 24.62 6.83 18.25
C LEU A 68 24.44 6.56 19.75
N GLN A 69 23.48 5.72 20.13
CA GLN A 69 23.28 5.30 21.53
C GLN A 69 24.47 4.48 22.04
N ASN A 70 25.01 3.59 21.21
CA ASN A 70 26.21 2.82 21.58
C ASN A 70 27.45 3.73 21.72
N GLU A 71 27.60 4.70 20.84
CA GLU A 71 28.65 5.72 20.94
C GLU A 71 28.50 6.55 22.22
N GLU A 72 27.28 7.01 22.53
CA GLU A 72 26.99 7.73 23.77
C GLU A 72 27.37 6.90 25.00
N GLN A 73 26.95 5.64 25.05
CA GLN A 73 27.24 4.74 26.17
C GLN A 73 28.75 4.53 26.34
N THR A 74 29.47 4.31 25.24
CA THR A 74 30.93 4.12 25.26
C THR A 74 31.62 5.37 25.79
N LYS A 75 31.23 6.56 25.30
CA LYS A 75 31.80 7.84 25.76
C LYS A 75 31.47 8.13 27.22
N GLN A 76 30.26 7.81 27.68
CA GLN A 76 29.89 7.94 29.10
C GLN A 76 30.73 7.01 29.99
N ASN A 77 30.95 5.75 29.57
CA ASN A 77 31.79 4.80 30.29
C ASN A 77 33.24 5.28 30.39
N ASN A 78 33.80 5.78 29.29
CA ASN A 78 35.16 6.33 29.25
C ASN A 78 35.30 7.55 30.17
N LEU A 79 34.33 8.47 30.12
CA LEU A 79 34.31 9.62 31.00
C LEU A 79 34.26 9.21 32.48
N LYS A 80 33.43 8.22 32.83
CA LYS A 80 33.36 7.67 34.19
C LYS A 80 34.70 7.08 34.64
N TYR A 81 35.40 6.36 33.75
CA TYR A 81 36.73 5.84 34.03
C TYR A 81 37.73 6.97 34.32
N VAL A 82 37.84 7.96 33.43
CA VAL A 82 38.76 9.10 33.60
C VAL A 82 38.47 9.84 34.91
N LEU A 83 37.20 10.11 35.21
CA LEU A 83 36.80 10.81 36.45
C LEU A 83 37.11 10.03 37.73
N ASN A 84 37.24 8.71 37.66
CA ASN A 84 37.53 7.86 38.81
C ASN A 84 39.03 7.72 39.09
N PHE A 85 39.89 7.89 38.09
CA PHE A 85 41.33 7.60 38.19
C PHE A 85 42.24 8.82 38.00
N CYS A 86 41.75 9.91 37.40
CA CYS A 86 42.57 11.09 37.08
C CYS A 86 42.22 12.29 37.97
N ASP A 87 43.23 13.08 38.33
CA ASP A 87 43.04 14.34 39.06
C ASP A 87 42.26 15.35 38.20
N LYS A 88 41.04 15.70 38.65
CA LYS A 88 40.08 16.50 37.88
C LYS A 88 40.63 17.85 37.43
N GLN A 89 41.50 18.48 38.22
CA GLN A 89 42.04 19.82 37.97
C GLN A 89 42.98 19.87 36.74
N MET A 90 43.62 18.75 36.38
CA MET A 90 44.54 18.70 35.23
C MET A 90 43.82 18.60 33.88
N TYR A 91 42.55 18.17 33.87
CA TYR A 91 41.83 17.77 32.66
C TYR A 91 40.51 18.54 32.42
N GLU A 92 40.26 19.65 33.13
CA GLU A 92 38.99 20.39 33.07
C GLU A 92 38.54 20.75 31.64
N ARG A 93 39.48 21.21 30.79
CA ARG A 93 39.17 21.58 29.40
C ARG A 93 38.72 20.37 28.57
N GLU A 94 39.37 19.24 28.75
CA GLU A 94 39.07 18.00 28.04
C GLU A 94 37.74 17.41 28.53
N LEU A 95 37.50 17.44 29.85
CA LEU A 95 36.23 17.07 30.46
C LEU A 95 35.08 17.93 29.93
N GLY A 96 35.29 19.24 29.78
CA GLY A 96 34.33 20.16 29.15
C GLY A 96 34.03 19.79 27.70
N ASN A 97 35.07 19.48 26.91
CA ASN A 97 34.91 19.00 25.54
C ASN A 97 34.14 17.67 25.47
N PHE A 98 34.39 16.72 26.38
CA PHE A 98 33.64 15.47 26.45
C PHE A 98 32.16 15.68 26.74
N HIS A 99 31.83 16.57 27.69
CA HIS A 99 30.45 16.91 28.01
C HIS A 99 29.73 17.55 26.80
N ASN A 100 30.39 18.49 26.11
CA ASN A 100 29.84 19.12 24.91
C ASN A 100 29.54 18.10 23.81
N HIS A 101 30.44 17.14 23.56
CA HIS A 101 30.22 16.08 22.58
C HIS A 101 29.08 15.15 22.97
N LEU A 102 28.98 14.77 24.26
CA LEU A 102 27.86 13.96 24.76
C LEU A 102 26.52 14.69 24.60
N GLU A 103 26.47 15.99 24.86
CA GLU A 103 25.27 16.78 24.66
C GLU A 103 24.86 16.86 23.18
N GLN A 104 25.83 17.04 22.27
CA GLN A 104 25.59 17.00 20.83
C GLN A 104 25.05 15.64 20.38
N LEU A 105 25.60 14.53 20.87
CA LEU A 105 25.11 13.18 20.57
C LEU A 105 23.66 13.00 21.05
N ARG A 106 23.35 13.41 22.29
CA ARG A 106 21.98 13.38 22.82
C ARG A 106 20.99 14.17 21.95
N LYS A 107 21.38 15.37 21.50
CA LYS A 107 20.57 16.18 20.58
C LYS A 107 20.35 15.47 19.23
N GLN A 108 21.38 14.82 18.69
CA GLN A 108 21.26 14.05 17.44
C GLN A 108 20.34 12.83 17.58
N ILE A 109 20.44 12.10 18.70
CA ILE A 109 19.56 10.98 19.04
C ILE A 109 18.11 11.47 19.15
N GLN A 110 17.88 12.54 19.91
CA GLN A 110 16.54 13.12 20.09
C GLN A 110 15.93 13.56 18.75
N ASN A 111 16.69 14.28 17.91
CA ASN A 111 16.24 14.71 16.60
C ASN A 111 15.90 13.54 15.68
N SER A 112 16.70 12.48 15.71
CA SER A 112 16.47 11.29 14.91
C SER A 112 15.21 10.54 15.38
N ASN A 113 15.01 10.43 16.70
CA ASN A 113 13.79 9.87 17.28
C ASN A 113 12.53 10.67 16.92
N CYS A 114 12.60 12.01 16.90
CA CYS A 114 11.49 12.84 16.42
C CYS A 114 11.17 12.57 14.94
N LYS A 115 12.18 12.39 14.09
CA LYS A 115 11.99 12.03 12.68
C LYS A 115 11.38 10.65 12.52
N ILE A 116 11.81 9.66 13.31
CA ILE A 116 11.25 8.31 13.32
C ILE A 116 9.76 8.36 13.69
N LYS A 117 9.39 9.07 14.76
CA LYS A 117 7.98 9.25 15.16
C LYS A 117 7.13 9.84 14.03
N LEU A 118 7.63 10.90 13.39
CA LEU A 118 6.95 11.54 12.26
C LEU A 118 6.82 10.61 11.05
N LEU A 119 7.82 9.77 10.77
CA LEU A 119 7.75 8.76 9.72
C LEU A 119 6.70 7.68 10.03
N ILE A 120 6.61 7.21 11.27
CA ILE A 120 5.58 6.26 11.71
C ILE A 120 4.18 6.83 11.48
N GLU A 121 3.95 8.09 11.87
CA GLU A 121 2.65 8.75 11.63
C GLU A 121 2.32 8.88 10.14
N LYS A 122 3.32 9.24 9.32
CA LYS A 122 3.14 9.34 7.86
C LYS A 122 2.84 7.97 7.24
N GLU A 123 3.58 6.93 7.63
CA GLU A 123 3.35 5.56 7.17
C GLU A 123 1.94 5.07 7.57
N PHE A 124 1.50 5.35 8.80
CA PHE A 124 0.16 5.02 9.25
C PHE A 124 -0.93 5.68 8.38
N LYS A 125 -0.75 6.95 8.00
CA LYS A 125 -1.69 7.65 7.10
C LYS A 125 -1.79 6.96 5.73
N VAL A 126 -0.65 6.55 5.15
CA VAL A 126 -0.62 5.84 3.86
C VAL A 126 -1.26 4.45 3.98
N ARG A 127 -0.98 3.71 5.06
CA ARG A 127 -1.63 2.41 5.35
C ARG A 127 -3.15 2.55 5.47
N LYS A 128 -3.64 3.60 6.13
CA LYS A 128 -5.08 3.88 6.21
C LYS A 128 -5.68 4.18 4.84
N GLN A 129 -4.99 4.98 4.01
CA GLN A 129 -5.42 5.25 2.63
C GLN A 129 -5.47 3.96 1.80
N LEU A 130 -4.44 3.11 1.91
CA LEU A 130 -4.39 1.80 1.24
C LEU A 130 -5.60 0.93 1.64
N GLN A 131 -5.90 0.83 2.93
CA GLN A 131 -7.07 0.07 3.41
C GLN A 131 -8.38 0.61 2.83
N LEU A 132 -8.59 1.92 2.85
CA LEU A 132 -9.80 2.54 2.29
C LEU A 132 -9.92 2.28 0.78
N ARG A 133 -8.81 2.30 0.05
CA ARG A 133 -8.79 1.99 -1.39
C ARG A 133 -9.08 0.51 -1.67
N TYR A 134 -8.59 -0.41 -0.84
CA TYR A 134 -8.97 -1.82 -0.94
C TYR A 134 -10.46 -2.04 -0.73
N MET A 135 -11.08 -1.35 0.24
CA MET A 135 -12.53 -1.42 0.45
C MET A 135 -13.30 -0.91 -0.77
N LYS A 136 -12.88 0.21 -1.36
CA LYS A 136 -13.49 0.74 -2.60
C LYS A 136 -13.36 -0.22 -3.78
N LEU A 137 -12.20 -0.88 -3.93
CA LEU A 137 -12.01 -1.89 -4.97
C LEU A 137 -12.95 -3.08 -4.75
N TYR A 138 -13.09 -3.54 -3.50
CA TYR A 138 -14.03 -4.60 -3.15
C TYR A 138 -15.48 -4.23 -3.51
N ASP A 139 -15.91 -3.01 -3.17
CA ASP A 139 -17.25 -2.52 -3.53
C ASP A 139 -17.44 -2.48 -5.05
N LEU A 140 -16.46 -1.96 -5.80
CA LEU A 140 -16.52 -1.91 -7.27
C LEU A 140 -16.60 -3.31 -7.89
N LEU A 141 -15.83 -4.27 -7.37
CA LEU A 141 -15.88 -5.66 -7.85
C LEU A 141 -17.25 -6.29 -7.59
N ASN A 142 -17.85 -6.02 -6.43
CA ASN A 142 -19.22 -6.46 -6.14
C ASN A 142 -20.26 -5.82 -7.08
N GLU A 143 -20.12 -4.52 -7.37
CA GLU A 143 -20.98 -3.84 -8.34
C GLU A 143 -20.87 -4.49 -9.74
N ARG A 144 -19.65 -4.74 -10.21
CA ARG A 144 -19.41 -5.44 -11.49
C ARG A 144 -20.03 -6.84 -11.49
N VAL A 145 -19.87 -7.62 -10.42
CA VAL A 145 -20.48 -8.97 -10.32
C VAL A 145 -22.00 -8.88 -10.38
N ARG A 146 -22.62 -7.92 -9.67
CA ARG A 146 -24.08 -7.71 -9.72
C ARG A 146 -24.54 -7.30 -11.11
N TYR A 147 -23.76 -6.47 -11.81
CA TYR A 147 -24.03 -6.08 -13.18
C TYR A 147 -24.06 -7.31 -14.11
N ILE A 148 -23.00 -8.12 -14.09
CA ILE A 148 -22.89 -9.36 -14.88
C ILE A 148 -24.03 -10.33 -14.58
N LEU A 149 -24.34 -10.54 -13.29
CA LEU A 149 -25.44 -11.43 -12.88
C LEU A 149 -26.80 -10.89 -13.32
N GLY A 150 -27.02 -9.58 -13.20
CA GLY A 150 -28.25 -8.94 -13.64
C GLY A 150 -28.47 -9.09 -15.14
N ASP A 151 -27.41 -8.94 -15.92
CA ASP A 151 -27.44 -9.14 -17.36
C ASP A 151 -27.74 -10.60 -17.72
N TYR A 152 -27.02 -11.55 -17.12
CA TYR A 152 -27.27 -12.98 -17.29
C TYR A 152 -28.72 -13.38 -16.96
N VAL A 153 -29.30 -12.88 -15.87
CA VAL A 153 -30.70 -13.16 -15.49
C VAL A 153 -31.68 -12.59 -16.51
N LYS A 154 -31.45 -11.38 -17.02
CA LYS A 154 -32.29 -10.80 -18.08
C LYS A 154 -32.24 -11.65 -19.35
N HIS A 155 -31.04 -12.01 -19.81
CA HIS A 155 -30.86 -12.85 -20.99
C HIS A 155 -31.48 -14.23 -20.83
N ARG A 156 -31.38 -14.86 -19.66
CA ARG A 156 -32.07 -16.13 -19.36
C ARG A 156 -33.59 -16.00 -19.45
N LYS A 157 -34.19 -14.92 -18.92
CA LYS A 157 -35.64 -14.68 -19.02
C LYS A 157 -36.07 -14.46 -20.48
N CYS A 158 -35.28 -13.70 -21.25
CA CYS A 158 -35.52 -13.51 -22.68
C CYS A 158 -35.43 -14.84 -23.45
N ALA A 159 -34.45 -15.69 -23.16
CA ALA A 159 -34.32 -17.03 -23.74
C ALA A 159 -35.56 -17.89 -23.51
N CYS A 160 -36.03 -17.94 -22.26
CA CYS A 160 -37.23 -18.69 -21.89
C CYS A 160 -38.49 -18.15 -22.58
N ALA A 161 -38.62 -16.82 -22.71
CA ALA A 161 -39.74 -16.20 -23.41
C ALA A 161 -39.72 -16.50 -24.92
N ILE A 162 -38.56 -16.42 -25.57
CA ILE A 162 -38.39 -16.77 -27.00
C ILE A 162 -38.72 -18.24 -27.23
N PHE A 163 -38.26 -19.14 -26.35
CA PHE A 163 -38.56 -20.56 -26.43
C PHE A 163 -40.06 -20.84 -26.29
N ALA A 164 -40.74 -20.20 -25.33
CA ALA A 164 -42.19 -20.32 -25.16
C ALA A 164 -42.96 -19.85 -26.39
N TYR A 165 -42.62 -18.68 -26.94
CA TYR A 165 -43.22 -18.16 -28.17
C TYR A 165 -43.04 -19.10 -29.38
N ARG A 166 -41.86 -19.73 -29.52
CA ARG A 166 -41.60 -20.69 -30.60
C ARG A 166 -42.43 -21.97 -30.47
N GLN A 167 -42.71 -22.43 -29.25
CA GLN A 167 -43.61 -23.57 -29.04
C GLN A 167 -45.07 -23.24 -29.34
N GLU A 168 -45.51 -22.02 -29.06
CA GLU A 168 -46.88 -21.58 -29.37
C GLU A 168 -47.10 -21.40 -30.88
N GLY A 169 -46.12 -20.89 -31.63
CA GLY A 169 -46.20 -20.73 -33.09
C GLY A 169 -46.03 -22.02 -33.91
N GLN A 170 -45.73 -23.15 -33.28
CA GLN A 170 -45.68 -24.47 -33.91
C GLN A 170 -46.96 -25.32 -33.68
N ARG A 171 -47.99 -24.74 -33.05
CA ARG A 171 -49.34 -25.30 -32.96
C ARG A 171 -50.24 -24.67 -34.01
#